data_AF-A0AAE0AR57-F1
#
_entry.id   AF-A0AAE0AR57-F1
#
_cell.length_a   1.000
_cell.length_b   1.000
_cell.length_c   1.000
_cell.angle_alpha   90.00
_cell.angle_beta   90.00
_cell.angle_gamma   90.00
#
_symmetry.space_group_name_H-M   'P 1'
#
loop_
_entity.id
_entity.type
_entity.pdbx_description
1 polymer ?
#
loop_
_entity_poly.entity_id
_entity_poly.type
_entity_poly.pdbx_seq_one_letter_code
_entity_poly.pdbx_strand_id
1 'polypeptide(L)'
;MPSVTWSVVQGKKEKLVNRVKTCDYLKGLDTILDELENLELPSTVEVMEQRVSFLQKLGLTIGDINEYPLMLGCSMHKNIIHVLSYLDKIGIQKSNLGEFVKNYPLELHVSVVVELMLVVKFLRGLDV
;
A
#
# COMPACT_ATOMS: atom_id res chain seq x y z
N MET A 1 -5.89 -38.46 -13.97
CA MET A 1 -5.50 -37.22 -14.67
C MET A 1 -6.03 -36.04 -13.87
N PRO A 2 -5.22 -35.06 -13.46
CA PRO A 2 -5.77 -33.89 -12.78
C PRO A 2 -6.44 -33.01 -13.83
N SER A 3 -7.77 -32.89 -13.74
CA SER A 3 -8.60 -32.05 -14.59
C SER A 3 -8.30 -30.60 -14.29
N VAL A 4 -7.43 -29.96 -15.08
CA VAL A 4 -7.23 -28.51 -15.02
C VAL A 4 -8.54 -27.88 -15.49
N THR A 5 -9.32 -27.34 -14.55
CA THR A 5 -10.61 -26.72 -14.88
C THR A 5 -10.38 -25.46 -15.71
N TRP A 6 -11.09 -25.33 -16.83
CA TRP A 6 -11.00 -24.19 -17.77
C TRP A 6 -11.14 -22.84 -17.05
N SER A 7 -11.92 -22.79 -15.97
CA SER A 7 -12.08 -21.62 -15.09
C SER A 7 -10.75 -21.13 -14.49
N VAL A 8 -9.83 -22.03 -14.10
CA VAL A 8 -8.52 -21.64 -13.56
C VAL A 8 -7.63 -21.05 -14.65
N VAL A 9 -7.73 -21.55 -15.88
CA VAL A 9 -6.97 -21.02 -17.03
C VAL A 9 -7.46 -19.62 -17.41
N GLN A 10 -8.78 -19.40 -17.43
CA GLN A 10 -9.36 -18.08 -17.70
C GLN A 10 -8.96 -17.05 -16.63
N GLY A 11 -9.04 -17.41 -15.35
CA GLY A 11 -8.64 -16.53 -14.25
C GLY A 11 -7.16 -16.11 -14.30
N LYS A 12 -6.26 -17.01 -14.71
CA LYS A 12 -4.83 -16.68 -14.89
C LYS A 12 -4.60 -15.69 -16.04
N LYS A 13 -5.31 -15.85 -17.15
CA LYS A 13 -5.21 -14.93 -18.30
C LYS A 13 -5.72 -13.54 -17.95
N GLU A 14 -6.85 -13.46 -17.26
CA GLU A 14 -7.43 -12.19 -16.80
C GLU A 14 -6.51 -11.46 -15.81
N LYS A 15 -5.92 -12.19 -14.84
CA LYS A 15 -4.94 -11.62 -13.90
C LYS A 15 -3.74 -10.99 -14.63
N LEU A 16 -3.23 -11.64 -15.68
CA LEU A 16 -2.11 -11.13 -16.46
C LEU A 16 -2.50 -9.87 -17.25
N VAL A 17 -3.67 -9.87 -17.91
CA VAL A 17 -4.16 -8.70 -18.66
C VAL A 17 -4.36 -7.50 -17.75
N ASN A 18 -4.97 -7.70 -16.57
CA ASN A 18 -5.17 -6.61 -15.62
C ASN A 18 -3.85 -6.11 -15.06
N ARG A 19 -2.87 -6.99 -14.85
CA ARG A 19 -1.53 -6.58 -14.42
C ARG A 19 -0.85 -5.68 -15.44
N VAL A 20 -0.90 -6.02 -16.74
CA VAL A 20 -0.36 -5.17 -17.80
C VAL A 20 -1.02 -3.79 -17.79
N LYS A 21 -2.36 -3.74 -17.74
CA LYS A 21 -3.10 -2.46 -17.68
C LYS A 21 -2.72 -1.60 -16.47
N THR A 22 -2.58 -2.22 -15.30
CA THR A 22 -2.16 -1.52 -14.08
C THR A 22 -0.73 -1.00 -14.19
N CYS A 23 0.19 -1.79 -14.76
CA CYS A 23 1.56 -1.34 -15.01
C CYS A 23 1.62 -0.19 -16.04
N ASP A 24 0.81 -0.24 -17.10
CA ASP A 24 0.74 0.84 -18.09
C ASP A 24 0.19 2.14 -17.49
N TYR A 25 -0.81 2.05 -16.62
CA TYR A 25 -1.30 3.18 -15.83
C TYR A 25 -0.19 3.80 -14.96
N LEU A 26 0.54 2.97 -14.21
CA LEU A 26 1.63 3.42 -13.34
C LEU A 26 2.80 4.03 -14.13
N LYS A 27 3.12 3.48 -15.31
CA LYS A 27 4.11 4.09 -16.23
C LYS A 27 3.67 5.47 -16.69
N GLY A 28 2.38 5.66 -16.98
CA GLY A 28 1.83 6.97 -17.35
C GLY A 28 1.90 8.02 -16.24
N LEU A 29 2.16 7.60 -15.00
CA LEU A 29 2.40 8.45 -13.84
C LEU A 29 3.89 8.61 -13.50
N ASP A 30 4.81 8.10 -14.33
CA ASP A 30 6.25 8.08 -14.05
C ASP A 30 6.64 7.26 -12.79
N THR A 31 5.91 6.18 -12.51
CA THR A 31 6.23 5.28 -11.38
C THR A 31 7.29 4.24 -11.75
N ILE A 32 8.23 3.96 -10.84
CA ILE A 32 9.25 2.90 -10.99
C ILE A 32 8.60 1.53 -10.78
N LEU A 33 8.74 0.63 -11.77
CA LEU A 33 8.07 -0.68 -11.75
C LEU A 33 8.96 -1.85 -11.34
N ASP A 34 10.28 -1.69 -11.35
CA ASP A 34 11.23 -2.79 -11.19
C ASP A 34 10.99 -3.55 -9.86
N GLU A 35 10.74 -2.82 -8.79
CA GLU A 35 10.44 -3.40 -7.47
C GLU A 35 9.03 -4.01 -7.38
N LEU A 36 8.12 -3.61 -8.28
CA LEU A 36 6.74 -4.07 -8.29
C LEU A 36 6.57 -5.41 -8.99
N GLU A 37 7.55 -5.92 -9.73
CA GLU A 37 7.44 -7.14 -10.56
C GLU A 37 6.97 -8.36 -9.76
N ASN A 38 7.46 -8.49 -8.52
CA ASN A 38 7.14 -9.60 -7.62
C ASN A 38 5.98 -9.30 -6.66
N LEU A 39 5.42 -8.09 -6.71
CA LEU A 39 4.37 -7.66 -5.80
C LEU A 39 2.98 -7.99 -6.35
N GLU A 40 2.09 -8.48 -5.47
CA GLU A 40 0.68 -8.61 -5.80
C GLU A 40 0.02 -7.23 -5.84
N LEU A 41 -0.16 -6.71 -7.05
CA LEU A 41 -0.91 -5.48 -7.29
C LEU A 41 -2.43 -5.74 -7.28
N PRO A 42 -3.24 -4.69 -7.03
CA PRO A 42 -4.68 -4.72 -7.23
C PRO A 42 -5.11 -5.36 -8.54
N SER A 43 -6.27 -6.01 -8.51
CA SER A 43 -6.85 -6.72 -9.66
C SER A 43 -7.38 -5.81 -10.76
N THR A 44 -7.53 -4.50 -10.53
CA THR A 44 -8.03 -3.54 -11.52
C THR A 44 -7.28 -2.21 -11.45
N VAL A 45 -7.26 -1.48 -12.56
CA VAL A 45 -6.68 -0.14 -12.66
C VAL A 45 -7.40 0.84 -11.74
N GLU A 46 -8.73 0.78 -11.67
CA GLU A 46 -9.54 1.65 -10.81
C GLU A 46 -9.12 1.56 -9.33
N VAL A 47 -8.85 0.34 -8.83
CA VAL A 47 -8.39 0.17 -7.44
C VAL A 47 -6.97 0.73 -7.28
N MET A 48 -6.11 0.60 -8.28
CA MET A 48 -4.78 1.21 -8.23
C MET A 48 -4.86 2.74 -8.24
N GLU A 49 -5.72 3.31 -9.08
CA GLU A 49 -5.95 4.76 -9.15
C GLU A 49 -6.47 5.30 -7.82
N GLN A 50 -7.41 4.61 -7.18
CA GLN A 50 -7.89 4.97 -5.84
C GLN A 50 -6.77 4.96 -4.80
N ARG A 51 -5.83 4.01 -4.89
CA ARG A 51 -4.65 3.95 -3.99
C ARG A 51 -3.72 5.14 -4.21
N VAL A 52 -3.34 5.41 -5.45
CA VAL A 52 -2.48 6.55 -5.80
C VAL A 52 -3.15 7.86 -5.37
N SER A 53 -4.44 8.04 -5.68
CA SER A 53 -5.20 9.23 -5.28
C SER A 53 -5.27 9.39 -3.77
N PHE A 54 -5.39 8.29 -3.02
CA PHE A 54 -5.36 8.34 -1.56
C PHE A 54 -4.01 8.82 -1.03
N LEU A 55 -2.90 8.27 -1.53
CA LEU A 55 -1.55 8.67 -1.12
C LEU A 55 -1.28 10.14 -1.45
N GLN A 56 -1.73 10.60 -2.63
CA GLN A 56 -1.64 12.00 -3.02
C GLN A 56 -2.48 12.92 -2.10
N LYS A 57 -3.70 12.51 -1.74
CA LYS A 57 -4.53 13.25 -0.76
C LYS A 57 -3.92 13.28 0.64
N LEU A 58 -3.10 12.28 0.98
CA LEU A 58 -2.32 12.26 2.21
C LEU A 58 -1.12 13.23 2.16
N GLY A 59 -0.74 13.70 0.97
CA GLY A 59 0.35 14.65 0.75
C GLY A 59 1.59 14.05 0.08
N LEU A 60 1.54 12.80 -0.40
CA LEU A 60 2.66 12.18 -1.10
C LEU A 60 2.69 12.56 -2.58
N THR A 61 3.87 12.89 -3.08
CA THR A 61 4.12 13.06 -4.52
C THR A 61 4.43 11.71 -5.18
N ILE A 62 4.43 11.67 -6.52
CA ILE A 62 4.93 10.50 -7.26
C ILE A 62 6.40 10.23 -6.90
N GLY A 63 7.20 11.26 -6.67
CA GLY A 63 8.58 11.12 -6.20
C GLY A 63 8.65 10.35 -4.88
N ASP A 64 7.82 10.72 -3.90
CA ASP A 64 7.78 10.01 -2.61
C ASP A 64 7.29 8.56 -2.75
N ILE A 65 6.38 8.30 -3.69
CA ILE A 65 5.94 6.93 -4.03
C ILE A 65 7.09 6.14 -4.66
N ASN A 66 7.89 6.77 -5.51
CA ASN A 66 9.05 6.14 -6.15
C ASN A 66 10.20 5.82 -5.20
N GLU A 67 10.34 6.57 -4.09
CA GLU A 67 11.29 6.23 -3.02
C GLU A 67 10.90 4.93 -2.28
N TYR A 68 9.62 4.54 -2.31
CA TYR A 68 9.18 3.25 -1.78
C TYR A 68 7.95 2.70 -2.54
N PRO A 69 8.12 2.16 -3.76
CA PRO A 69 7.01 1.74 -4.62
C PRO A 69 6.14 0.65 -4.00
N LEU A 70 6.71 -0.16 -3.11
CA LEU A 70 6.03 -1.27 -2.44
C LEU A 70 4.78 -0.85 -1.66
N MET A 71 4.66 0.42 -1.25
CA MET A 71 3.43 0.92 -0.62
C MET A 71 2.19 0.81 -1.52
N LEU A 72 2.36 0.75 -2.85
CA LEU A 72 1.25 0.54 -3.80
C LEU A 72 0.65 -0.87 -3.69
N GLY A 73 1.40 -1.84 -3.16
CA GLY A 73 0.91 -3.19 -2.86
C GLY A 73 0.09 -3.27 -1.57
N CYS A 74 0.27 -2.33 -0.64
CA CYS A 74 -0.41 -2.34 0.65
C CYS A 74 -1.93 -2.40 0.50
N SER A 75 -2.57 -3.20 1.36
CA SER A 75 -4.02 -3.21 1.44
C SER A 75 -4.51 -1.94 2.15
N MET A 76 -5.24 -1.10 1.43
CA MET A 76 -5.85 0.13 1.97
C MET A 76 -6.66 -0.15 3.25
N HIS A 77 -7.61 -1.08 3.16
CA HIS A 77 -8.58 -1.34 4.21
C HIS A 77 -8.04 -2.22 5.34
N LYS A 78 -7.00 -3.03 5.11
CA LYS A 78 -6.43 -3.90 6.15
C LYS A 78 -5.21 -3.31 6.83
N ASN A 79 -4.50 -2.40 6.16
CA ASN A 79 -3.23 -1.88 6.66
C ASN A 79 -3.25 -0.35 6.76
N ILE A 80 -3.24 0.36 5.62
CA ILE A 80 -3.03 1.82 5.60
C ILE A 80 -4.05 2.56 6.46
N ILE A 81 -5.35 2.30 6.27
CA ILE A 81 -6.40 2.97 7.05
C ILE A 81 -6.28 2.64 8.54
N HIS A 82 -5.92 1.41 8.89
CA HIS A 82 -5.76 1.01 10.29
C HIS A 82 -4.59 1.73 10.96
N VAL A 83 -3.44 1.78 10.29
CA VAL A 83 -2.23 2.47 10.78
C VAL A 83 -2.53 3.96 10.95
N LEU A 84 -3.03 4.63 9.91
CA LEU A 84 -3.34 6.06 9.98
C LEU A 84 -4.40 6.39 11.04
N SER A 85 -5.44 5.56 11.17
CA SER A 85 -6.46 5.74 12.22
C SER A 85 -5.90 5.53 13.62
N TYR A 86 -4.92 4.64 13.78
CA TYR A 86 -4.24 4.44 15.06
C TYR A 86 -3.36 5.63 15.42
N LEU A 87 -2.58 6.14 14.46
CA LEU A 87 -1.74 7.32 14.62
C LEU A 87 -2.56 8.56 15.02
N ASP A 88 -3.71 8.79 14.36
CA ASP A 88 -4.67 9.85 14.71
C ASP A 88 -5.17 9.69 16.16
N LYS A 89 -5.53 8.45 16.56
CA LYS A 89 -6.00 8.15 17.93
C LYS A 89 -4.95 8.38 19.02
N ILE A 90 -3.67 8.23 18.71
CA ILE A 90 -2.59 8.46 19.69
C ILE A 90 -2.09 9.90 19.71
N GLY A 91 -2.69 10.79 18.90
CA GLY A 91 -2.46 12.24 18.94
C GLY A 91 -1.63 12.80 17.79
N ILE A 92 -1.31 12.01 16.75
CA ILE A 92 -0.63 12.53 15.57
C ILE A 92 -1.63 13.32 14.72
N GLN A 93 -1.32 14.58 14.45
CA GLN A 93 -2.18 15.46 13.66
C GLN A 93 -2.31 14.95 12.22
N LYS A 94 -3.50 15.04 11.64
CA LYS A 94 -3.77 14.62 10.26
C LYS A 94 -2.86 15.28 9.22
N SER A 95 -2.47 16.54 9.45
CA SER A 95 -1.51 17.26 8.61
C SER A 95 -0.13 16.58 8.55
N ASN A 96 0.23 15.84 9.60
CA ASN A 96 1.55 15.22 9.74
C ASN A 96 1.55 13.75 9.30
N LEU A 97 0.38 13.18 8.98
CA LEU A 97 0.27 11.79 8.57
C LEU A 97 0.94 11.52 7.22
N GLY A 98 0.87 12.47 6.28
CA GLY A 98 1.61 12.38 5.01
C GLY A 98 3.11 12.34 5.22
N GLU A 99 3.63 13.24 6.05
CA GLU A 99 5.04 13.30 6.41
C GLU A 99 5.49 12.04 7.16
N PHE A 100 4.64 11.49 8.04
CA PHE A 100 4.90 10.21 8.68
C PHE A 100 5.07 9.08 7.65
N VAL A 101 4.13 8.94 6.72
CA VAL A 101 4.20 7.88 5.69
C VAL A 101 5.40 8.06 4.78
N LYS A 102 5.73 9.31 4.41
CA LYS A 102 6.92 9.62 3.63
C LYS A 102 8.21 9.18 4.34
N ASN A 103 8.32 9.46 5.63
CA ASN A 103 9.54 9.14 6.40
C ASN A 103 9.61 7.67 6.84
N TYR A 104 8.46 7.02 7.03
CA TYR A 104 8.35 5.66 7.56
C TYR A 104 7.36 4.80 6.74
N PRO A 105 7.59 4.60 5.43
CA PRO A 105 6.61 3.93 4.58
C PRO A 105 6.45 2.43 4.90
N LEU A 106 7.47 1.81 5.51
CA LEU A 106 7.43 0.42 5.98
C LEU A 106 6.36 0.20 7.07
N GLU A 107 6.05 1.22 7.87
CA GLU A 107 5.02 1.18 8.91
C GLU A 107 3.62 0.99 8.32
N LEU A 108 3.43 1.12 7.00
CA LEU A 108 2.19 0.75 6.34
C LEU A 108 2.00 -0.76 6.20
N HIS A 109 3.03 -1.59 6.39
CA HIS A 109 2.92 -3.04 6.27
C HIS A 109 2.70 -3.74 7.61
N VAL A 110 2.98 -3.06 8.73
CA VAL A 110 2.91 -3.65 10.06
C VAL A 110 1.48 -3.85 10.55
N SER A 111 1.30 -4.82 11.44
CA SER A 111 0.01 -5.02 12.11
C SER A 111 -0.15 -4.02 13.24
N VAL A 112 -1.22 -3.22 13.20
CA VAL A 112 -1.50 -2.27 14.29
C VAL A 112 -1.62 -2.97 15.63
N VAL A 113 -2.38 -4.07 15.69
CA VAL A 113 -2.72 -4.73 16.96
C VAL A 113 -1.55 -5.53 17.52
N VAL A 114 -0.82 -6.23 16.65
CA VAL A 114 0.22 -7.18 17.07
C VAL A 114 1.58 -6.49 17.25
N GLU A 115 1.82 -5.37 16.58
CA GLU A 115 3.15 -4.77 16.50
C GLU A 115 3.13 -3.31 16.94
N LEU A 116 2.50 -2.43 16.16
CA LEU A 116 2.58 -0.98 16.38
C LEU A 116 2.08 -0.56 17.77
N MET A 117 0.96 -1.14 18.22
CA MET A 117 0.43 -0.89 19.56
C MET A 117 1.36 -1.32 20.68
N LEU A 118 2.13 -2.40 20.50
CA LEU A 118 3.07 -2.87 21.51
C LEU A 118 4.29 -1.95 21.58
N VAL A 119 4.81 -1.52 20.42
CA VAL A 119 5.92 -0.56 20.36
C VAL A 119 5.54 0.75 21.03
N VAL A 120 4.37 1.32 20.72
CA VAL A 120 3.91 2.58 21.33
C VAL A 120 3.69 2.43 22.84
N LYS A 121 3.13 1.29 23.30
CA LYS A 121 3.00 1.03 24.74
C LYS A 121 4.35 0.95 25.44
N PHE A 122 5.33 0.32 24.82
CA PHE A 122 6.68 0.23 25.34
C PHE A 122 7.33 1.61 25.44
N LEU A 123 7.27 2.42 24.37
CA LEU A 123 7.84 3.77 24.34
C LEU A 123 7.22 4.69 25.40
N ARG A 124 5.90 4.64 25.56
CA ARG A 124 5.21 5.39 26.64
C ARG A 124 5.63 4.96 28.03
N GLY A 125 5.98 3.69 28.22
CA GLY A 125 6.53 3.19 29.49
C GLY A 125 7.96 3.66 29.76
N LEU A 126 8.64 4.21 28.75
CA LEU A 126 9.94 4.88 28.87
C LEU A 126 9.80 6.41 29.00
N ASP A 127 8.57 6.93 29.14
CA ASP A 127 8.25 8.36 29.17
C ASP A 127 8.73 9.16 27.94
N VAL A 128 8.66 8.54 26.74
CA VAL A 128 8.95 9.16 25.43
C VAL A 128 7.68 9.34 24.60
#